data_AF-A0AA38HRT7-F1
#
_entry.id   AF-A0AA38HRT7-F1
#
_cell.length_a   1.000
_cell.length_b   1.000
_cell.length_c   1.000
_cell.angle_alpha   90.00
_cell.angle_beta   90.00
_cell.angle_gamma   90.00
#
_symmetry.space_group_name_H-M   'P 1'
#
loop_
_entity.id
_entity.type
_entity.pdbx_description
1 polymer ?
#
loop_
_entity_poly.entity_id
_entity_poly.type
_entity_poly.pdbx_seq_one_letter_code
_entity_poly.pdbx_strand_id
1 'polypeptide(L)'
;MSDLLANQGIFFDEVDKVCILEPEVAKQTNDLKEECQIYVEKMDEFQKIASRFIQMIEVLGKEVESQKIKAIGARNILQSMEKQKENNQQQLQAVITEKSVELERLKIQLNSLQKTELEQNEIINELTHY
;
A
#
# COMPACT_ATOMS: atom_id res chain seq x y z
N MET A 1 -18.68 1.18 79.97
CA MET A 1 -17.96 2.47 79.91
C MET A 1 -17.64 2.84 78.46
N SER A 2 -17.14 1.91 77.65
CA SER A 2 -16.90 2.11 76.22
C SER A 2 -18.15 2.58 75.44
N ASP A 3 -19.34 2.04 75.70
CA ASP A 3 -20.58 2.47 75.02
C ASP A 3 -21.03 3.89 75.40
N LEU A 4 -20.69 4.36 76.61
CA LEU A 4 -21.02 5.71 77.06
C LEU A 4 -20.10 6.76 76.41
N LEU A 5 -18.86 6.37 76.13
CA LEU A 5 -17.86 7.18 75.42
C LEU A 5 -18.14 7.21 73.91
N ALA A 6 -18.56 6.07 73.34
CA ALA A 6 -19.03 5.98 71.95
C ALA A 6 -20.25 6.87 71.70
N ASN A 7 -21.21 6.92 72.63
CA ASN A 7 -22.35 7.85 72.58
C ASN A 7 -21.97 9.34 72.68
N GLN A 8 -20.73 9.65 73.11
CA GLN A 8 -20.17 11.00 73.14
C GLN A 8 -19.21 11.26 71.96
N GLY A 9 -19.11 10.33 71.00
CA GLY A 9 -18.24 10.42 69.83
C GLY A 9 -16.76 10.17 70.13
N ILE A 10 -16.45 9.46 71.22
CA ILE A 10 -15.08 9.13 71.63
C ILE A 10 -14.87 7.62 71.47
N PHE A 11 -13.94 7.27 70.59
CA PHE A 11 -13.55 5.90 70.26
C PHE A 11 -12.08 5.65 70.64
N PHE A 12 -11.68 4.40 70.73
CA PHE A 12 -10.27 4.01 70.93
C PHE A 12 -9.80 3.23 69.71
N ASP A 13 -8.62 3.55 69.18
CA ASP A 13 -8.01 2.81 68.07
C ASP A 13 -7.38 1.48 68.51
N GLU A 14 -6.82 0.73 67.55
CA GLU A 14 -6.14 -0.57 67.78
C GLU A 14 -4.91 -0.48 68.71
N VAL A 15 -4.50 0.72 69.13
CA VAL A 15 -3.34 1.02 70.01
C VAL A 15 -3.76 1.84 71.25
N ASP A 16 -5.04 1.77 71.64
CA ASP A 16 -5.63 2.46 72.79
C ASP A 16 -5.52 4.00 72.77
N LYS A 17 -5.37 4.61 71.59
CA LYS A 17 -5.40 6.07 71.45
C LYS A 17 -6.83 6.57 71.31
N VAL A 18 -7.10 7.71 71.94
CA VAL A 18 -8.40 8.39 71.84
C VAL A 18 -8.59 8.96 70.43
N CYS A 19 -9.64 8.53 69.76
CA CYS A 19 -10.03 8.93 68.41
C CYS A 19 -11.46 9.49 68.41
N ILE A 20 -11.71 10.50 67.60
CA ILE A 20 -13.04 11.12 67.44
C ILE A 20 -13.80 10.47 66.27
N LEU A 21 -13.07 9.77 65.39
CA LEU A 21 -13.62 9.00 64.28
C LEU A 21 -13.61 7.52 64.65
N GLU A 22 -14.67 6.81 64.31
CA GLU A 22 -14.75 5.36 64.51
C GLU A 22 -13.61 4.66 63.75
N PRO A 23 -12.79 3.81 64.42
CA PRO A 23 -11.60 3.20 63.82
C PRO A 23 -11.89 2.41 62.53
N GLU A 24 -13.04 1.74 62.46
CA GLU A 24 -13.46 0.99 61.28
C GLU A 24 -13.75 1.93 60.10
N VAL A 25 -14.45 3.04 60.32
CA VAL A 25 -14.72 4.07 59.32
C VAL A 25 -13.41 4.75 58.87
N ALA A 26 -12.49 5.01 59.79
CA ALA A 26 -11.17 5.57 59.49
C ALA A 26 -10.34 4.63 58.58
N LYS A 27 -10.35 3.33 58.88
CA LYS A 27 -9.68 2.30 58.09
C LYS A 27 -10.28 2.16 56.71
N GLN A 28 -11.60 2.01 56.60
CA GLN A 28 -12.32 1.94 55.32
C GLN A 28 -12.08 3.18 54.45
N THR A 29 -12.00 4.37 55.06
CA THR A 29 -11.71 5.63 54.34
C THR A 29 -10.29 5.66 53.80
N ASN A 30 -9.30 5.13 54.55
CA ASN A 30 -7.92 5.03 54.09
C ASN A 30 -7.75 3.98 53.00
N ASP A 31 -8.37 2.80 53.15
CA ASP A 31 -8.36 1.74 52.14
C ASP A 31 -8.98 2.25 50.83
N LEU A 32 -10.12 2.95 50.91
CA LEU A 32 -10.75 3.58 49.75
C LEU A 32 -9.83 4.62 49.09
N LYS A 33 -9.12 5.42 49.88
CA LYS A 33 -8.16 6.41 49.36
C LYS A 33 -7.02 5.73 48.60
N GLU A 34 -6.46 4.65 49.12
CA GLU A 34 -5.41 3.88 48.46
C GLU A 34 -5.91 3.23 47.16
N GLU A 35 -7.10 2.60 47.19
CA GLU A 35 -7.71 2.02 46.00
C GLU A 35 -8.00 3.08 44.93
N CYS A 36 -8.52 4.25 45.31
CA CYS A 36 -8.72 5.37 44.39
C CYS A 36 -7.39 5.82 43.76
N GLN A 37 -6.30 5.86 44.53
CA GLN A 37 -5.00 6.24 44.01
C GLN A 37 -4.47 5.22 43.00
N ILE A 38 -4.55 3.93 43.31
CA ILE A 38 -4.20 2.84 42.39
C ILE A 38 -5.07 2.88 41.12
N TYR A 39 -6.36 3.18 41.27
CA TYR A 39 -7.27 3.30 40.13
C TYR A 39 -6.85 4.43 39.20
N VAL A 40 -6.50 5.59 39.74
CA VAL A 40 -6.03 6.74 38.94
C VAL A 40 -4.73 6.39 38.21
N GLU A 41 -3.78 5.72 38.87
CA GLU A 41 -2.53 5.28 38.24
C GLU A 41 -2.79 4.32 37.07
N LYS A 42 -3.63 3.31 37.29
CA LYS A 42 -4.02 2.36 36.21
C LYS A 42 -4.74 3.06 35.06
N MET A 43 -5.56 4.06 35.35
CA MET A 43 -6.27 4.81 34.33
C MET A 43 -5.32 5.66 33.48
N ASP A 44 -4.29 6.26 34.09
CA ASP A 44 -3.24 6.98 33.37
C ASP A 44 -2.39 6.05 32.49
N GLU A 45 -2.04 4.85 33.00
CA GLU A 45 -1.38 3.82 32.20
C GLU A 45 -2.22 3.39 31.00
N PHE A 46 -3.52 3.14 31.22
CA PHE A 46 -4.44 2.78 30.15
C PHE A 46 -4.53 3.88 29.08
N GLN A 47 -4.63 5.14 29.51
CA GLN A 47 -4.66 6.28 28.60
C GLN A 47 -3.38 6.36 27.76
N LYS A 48 -2.21 6.15 28.38
CA LYS A 48 -0.92 6.11 27.65
C LYS A 48 -0.89 5.01 26.60
N ILE A 49 -1.38 3.81 26.92
CA ILE A 49 -1.45 2.69 25.97
C ILE A 49 -2.40 3.02 24.82
N ALA A 50 -3.59 3.53 25.12
CA ALA A 50 -4.57 3.91 24.11
C ALA A 50 -4.02 4.98 23.16
N SER A 51 -3.35 6.02 23.68
CA SER A 51 -2.71 7.05 22.86
C SER A 51 -1.61 6.49 21.95
N ARG A 52 -0.75 5.59 22.47
CA ARG A 52 0.28 4.92 21.65
C ARG A 52 -0.36 4.06 20.55
N PHE A 53 -1.43 3.37 20.86
CA PHE A 53 -2.14 2.52 19.91
C PHE A 53 -2.76 3.35 18.77
N ILE A 54 -3.39 4.49 19.09
CA ILE A 54 -3.93 5.43 18.10
C ILE A 54 -2.81 5.92 17.17
N GLN A 55 -1.67 6.35 17.73
CA GLN A 55 -0.52 6.79 16.93
C GLN A 55 0.00 5.68 16.01
N MET A 56 0.08 4.45 16.50
CA MET A 56 0.53 3.30 15.71
C MET A 56 -0.43 3.01 14.54
N ILE A 57 -1.74 3.10 14.77
CA ILE A 57 -2.75 2.94 13.70
C ILE A 57 -2.62 4.05 12.67
N GLU A 58 -2.41 5.31 13.08
CA GLU A 58 -2.23 6.41 12.13
C GLU A 58 -1.00 6.22 11.23
N VAL A 59 0.12 5.77 11.81
CA VAL A 59 1.34 5.46 11.05
C VAL A 59 1.09 4.30 10.07
N LEU A 60 0.45 3.23 10.54
CA LEU A 60 0.12 2.09 9.70
C LEU A 60 -0.82 2.48 8.55
N GLY A 61 -1.83 3.31 8.82
CA GLY A 61 -2.75 3.82 7.79
C GLY A 61 -2.03 4.62 6.70
N LYS A 62 -1.08 5.48 7.08
CA LYS A 62 -0.25 6.23 6.13
C LYS A 62 0.62 5.31 5.27
N GLU A 63 1.23 4.30 5.87
CA GLU A 63 2.07 3.35 5.14
C GLU A 63 1.25 2.52 4.16
N VAL A 64 0.07 2.03 4.58
CA VAL A 64 -0.85 1.28 3.72
C VAL A 64 -1.27 2.10 2.51
N GLU A 65 -1.64 3.38 2.69
CA GLU A 65 -2.02 4.23 1.56
C GLU A 65 -0.82 4.50 0.63
N SER A 66 0.38 4.69 1.18
CA SER A 66 1.61 4.83 0.38
C SER A 66 1.86 3.61 -0.50
N GLN A 67 1.78 2.40 0.08
CA GLN A 67 1.99 1.16 -0.66
C GLN A 67 0.89 0.91 -1.70
N LYS A 68 -0.36 1.24 -1.39
CA LYS A 68 -1.47 1.19 -2.35
C LYS A 68 -1.22 2.07 -3.56
N ILE A 69 -0.78 3.32 -3.37
CA ILE A 69 -0.44 4.23 -4.47
C ILE A 69 0.69 3.66 -5.32
N LYS A 70 1.75 3.13 -4.70
CA LYS A 70 2.86 2.48 -5.41
C LYS A 70 2.40 1.28 -6.23
N ALA A 71 1.55 0.43 -5.67
CA ALA A 71 1.01 -0.74 -6.35
C ALA A 71 0.14 -0.36 -7.55
N ILE A 72 -0.71 0.66 -7.42
CA ILE A 72 -1.51 1.20 -8.53
C ILE A 72 -0.59 1.76 -9.61
N GLY A 73 0.44 2.53 -9.23
CA GLY A 73 1.44 3.06 -10.16
C GLY A 73 2.14 1.96 -10.96
N ALA A 74 2.65 0.93 -10.29
CA ALA A 74 3.30 -0.21 -10.93
C ALA A 74 2.35 -0.95 -11.89
N ARG A 75 1.09 -1.15 -11.49
CA ARG A 75 0.06 -1.77 -12.34
C ARG A 75 -0.21 -0.94 -13.60
N ASN A 76 -0.32 0.38 -13.47
CA ASN A 76 -0.55 1.27 -14.62
C ASN A 76 0.62 1.22 -15.60
N ILE A 77 1.86 1.21 -15.10
CA ILE A 77 3.06 1.07 -15.95
C ILE A 77 2.99 -0.24 -16.73
N LEU A 78 2.74 -1.37 -16.06
CA LEU A 78 2.65 -2.68 -16.72
C LEU A 78 1.56 -2.72 -17.80
N GLN A 79 0.37 -2.19 -17.51
CA GLN A 79 -0.72 -2.11 -18.48
C GLN A 79 -0.36 -1.22 -19.68
N SER A 80 0.32 -0.09 -19.44
CA SER A 80 0.76 0.79 -20.52
C SER A 80 1.84 0.14 -21.39
N MET A 81 2.75 -0.63 -20.79
CA MET A 81 3.80 -1.38 -21.49
C MET A 81 3.22 -2.47 -22.38
N GLU A 82 2.20 -3.20 -21.90
CA GLU A 82 1.51 -4.22 -22.69
C GLU A 82 0.85 -3.61 -23.93
N LYS A 83 0.13 -2.49 -23.74
CA LYS A 83 -0.49 -1.75 -24.85
C LYS A 83 0.56 -1.20 -25.83
N GLN A 84 1.66 -0.66 -25.32
CA GLN A 84 2.75 -0.17 -26.16
C GLN A 84 3.40 -1.31 -26.96
N LYS A 85 3.60 -2.48 -26.34
CA LYS A 85 4.13 -3.66 -27.01
C LYS A 85 3.21 -4.12 -28.14
N GLU A 86 1.90 -4.20 -27.90
CA GLU A 86 0.92 -4.56 -28.91
C GLU A 86 0.92 -3.57 -30.09
N ASN A 87 0.90 -2.27 -29.79
CA ASN A 87 0.98 -1.22 -30.82
C ASN A 87 2.27 -1.34 -31.65
N ASN A 88 3.41 -1.55 -31.00
CA ASN A 88 4.70 -1.71 -31.68
C ASN A 88 4.71 -2.96 -32.58
N GLN A 89 4.10 -4.07 -32.14
CA GLN A 89 3.97 -5.27 -32.97
C GLN A 89 3.10 -5.02 -34.20
N GLN A 90 1.96 -4.34 -34.03
CA GLN A 90 1.07 -4.00 -35.16
C GLN A 90 1.78 -3.05 -36.16
N GLN A 91 2.49 -2.03 -35.66
CA GLN A 91 3.27 -1.12 -36.50
C GLN A 91 4.36 -1.86 -37.27
N LEU A 92 5.12 -2.74 -36.60
CA LEU A 92 6.17 -3.51 -37.25
C LEU A 92 5.59 -4.45 -38.32
N GLN A 93 4.46 -5.10 -38.04
CA GLN A 93 3.78 -5.97 -38.99
C GLN A 93 3.28 -5.21 -40.22
N ALA A 94 2.77 -3.99 -40.04
CA ALA A 94 2.38 -3.13 -41.15
C ALA A 94 3.58 -2.80 -42.06
N VAL A 95 4.72 -2.41 -41.47
CA VAL A 95 5.96 -2.12 -42.21
C VAL A 95 6.48 -3.36 -42.94
N ILE A 96 6.49 -4.52 -42.29
CA ILE A 96 6.87 -5.79 -42.93
C ILE A 96 5.99 -6.08 -44.14
N THR A 97 4.67 -5.87 -44.01
CA THR A 97 3.69 -6.10 -45.07
C THR A 97 3.94 -5.14 -46.25
N GLU A 98 4.10 -3.85 -45.97
CA GLU A 98 4.41 -2.83 -46.98
C GLU A 98 5.69 -3.18 -47.76
N LYS A 99 6.77 -3.53 -47.06
CA LYS A 99 8.04 -3.90 -47.69
C LYS A 99 7.96 -5.21 -48.46
N SER A 100 7.17 -6.17 -48.01
CA SER A 100 6.96 -7.43 -48.74
C SER A 100 6.23 -7.19 -50.06
N VAL A 101 5.21 -6.32 -50.06
CA VAL A 101 4.48 -5.93 -51.28
C VAL A 101 5.39 -5.17 -52.24
N GLU A 102 6.19 -4.22 -51.74
CA GLU A 102 7.16 -3.48 -52.53
C GLU A 102 8.17 -4.41 -53.21
N LEU A 103 8.68 -5.39 -52.46
CA LEU A 103 9.62 -6.39 -52.95
C LEU A 103 9.01 -7.28 -54.04
N GLU A 104 7.78 -7.76 -53.88
CA GLU A 104 7.10 -8.54 -54.92
C GLU A 104 6.85 -7.71 -56.20
N ARG A 105 6.49 -6.43 -56.05
CA ARG A 105 6.38 -5.51 -57.19
C ARG A 105 7.69 -5.39 -57.96
N LEU A 106 8.80 -5.21 -57.24
CA LEU A 106 10.14 -5.08 -57.84
C LEU A 106 10.57 -6.37 -58.54
N LYS A 107 10.28 -7.54 -57.98
CA LYS A 107 10.55 -8.84 -58.64
C LYS A 107 9.80 -8.98 -59.96
N ILE A 108 8.52 -8.62 -59.98
CA ILE A 108 7.71 -8.67 -61.22
C ILE A 108 8.30 -7.73 -62.27
N GLN A 109 8.69 -6.51 -61.87
CA GLN A 109 9.31 -5.54 -62.78
C GLN A 109 10.64 -6.04 -63.33
N LEU A 110 11.49 -6.64 -62.48
CA LEU A 110 12.77 -7.21 -62.90
C LEU A 110 12.57 -8.33 -63.93
N ASN A 111 11.67 -9.28 -63.66
CA ASN A 111 11.37 -10.37 -64.59
C ASN A 111 10.87 -9.85 -65.95
N SER A 112 10.03 -8.80 -65.94
CA SER A 112 9.56 -8.17 -67.18
C SER A 112 10.71 -7.55 -67.97
N LEU A 113 11.62 -6.84 -67.30
CA LEU A 113 12.78 -6.21 -67.95
C LEU A 113 13.74 -7.25 -68.52
N GLN A 114 14.01 -8.33 -67.78
CA GLN A 114 14.85 -9.43 -68.26
C GLN A 114 14.26 -10.10 -69.51
N LYS A 115 12.93 -10.25 -69.58
CA LYS A 115 12.27 -10.77 -70.78
C LYS A 115 12.47 -9.84 -71.96
N THR A 116 12.25 -8.54 -71.78
CA THR A 116 12.45 -7.55 -72.84
C THR A 116 13.91 -7.46 -73.29
N GLU A 117 14.87 -7.54 -72.36
CA GLU A 117 16.30 -7.59 -72.68
C GLU A 117 16.64 -8.82 -73.54
N LEU A 118 16.07 -9.98 -73.21
CA LEU A 118 16.28 -11.20 -73.97
C LEU A 118 15.71 -11.09 -75.38
N GLU A 119 14.47 -10.60 -75.53
CA GLU A 119 13.84 -10.32 -76.83
C GLU A 119 14.66 -9.32 -77.67
N GLN A 120 15.18 -8.26 -77.04
CA GLN A 120 16.05 -7.29 -77.72
C GLN A 120 17.36 -7.90 -78.20
N ASN A 121 18.00 -8.74 -77.38
CA ASN A 121 19.22 -9.44 -77.76
C ASN A 121 19.00 -10.42 -78.92
N GLU A 122 17.86 -11.12 -78.95
CA GLU A 122 17.47 -11.97 -80.07
C GLU A 122 17.36 -11.16 -81.37
N ILE A 123 16.65 -10.02 -81.33
CA ILE A 123 16.51 -9.12 -82.50
C ILE A 123 17.87 -8.59 -82.95
N ILE A 124 18.75 -8.19 -82.02
CA ILE A 124 20.10 -7.71 -82.37
C ILE A 124 20.90 -8.82 -83.06
N ASN A 125 20.84 -10.05 -82.56
CA ASN A 125 21.51 -11.19 -83.17
C ASN A 125 20.98 -11.45 -84.59
N GLU A 126 19.68 -11.39 -84.81
CA GLU A 126 19.08 -11.52 -86.15
C GLU A 126 19.54 -10.42 -87.12
N LEU A 127 19.64 -9.18 -86.65
CA LEU A 127 20.05 -8.03 -87.46
C LEU A 127 21.56 -7.98 -87.75
N THR A 128 22.39 -8.59 -86.91
CA THR A 128 23.86 -8.61 -87.05
C THR A 128 24.39 -9.86 -87.76
N HIS A 129 23.57 -10.90 -87.95
CA HIS A 129 23.94 -12.12 -88.67
C HIS A 129 23.57 -12.14 -90.17
N TYR A 130 23.22 -10.97 -90.74
CA TYR A 130 23.24 -10.70 -92.19
C TYR A 130 24.45 -9.83 -92.55
#